data_AF-A0AAJ0DYA7-F1
#
_entry.id   AF-A0AAJ0DYA7-F1
#
_cell.length_a   1.000
_cell.length_b   1.000
_cell.length_c   1.000
_cell.angle_alpha   90.00
_cell.angle_beta   90.00
_cell.angle_gamma   90.00
#
_symmetry.space_group_name_H-M   'P 1'
#
loop_
_entity.id
_entity.type
_entity.pdbx_description
1 polymer ?
#
loop_
_entity_poly.entity_id
_entity_poly.type
_entity_poly.pdbx_seq_one_letter_code
_entity_poly.pdbx_strand_id
1 'polypeptide(L)'
;LALSTDTLEKPGPKDLLDPILTIISVYAKVFIVLDGLDECGDNVAEVAEAIKFLFEASFSASIAVFSRDEPVIQDEFAAEFAHIEIAAHTEDLDIYIRAEMAHRRQPHNLSIQNPLFAEEIRHQLVNGAQGMFRWASCQLDYLCDPSTNRARREALTKKPLDGRLYFWEVGSCQDASSQRRGGGLY
;
A
#
# COMPACT_ATOMS: atom_id res chain seq x y z
N LEU A 1 13.63 -44.21 19.04
CA LEU A 1 13.40 -42.84 19.54
C LEU A 1 12.87 -42.02 18.38
N ALA A 2 11.56 -42.07 18.17
CA ALA A 2 10.90 -41.19 17.22
C ALA A 2 10.90 -39.79 17.86
N LEU A 3 11.55 -38.83 17.21
CA LEU A 3 11.39 -37.43 17.56
C LEU A 3 9.93 -37.09 17.27
N SER A 4 9.18 -36.82 18.34
CA SER A 4 7.84 -36.27 18.27
C SER A 4 7.94 -34.98 17.46
N THR A 5 7.40 -34.99 16.25
CA THR A 5 7.03 -33.74 15.59
C THR A 5 5.85 -33.22 16.39
N ASP A 6 6.13 -32.45 17.44
CA ASP A 6 5.17 -31.49 17.94
C ASP A 6 4.70 -30.72 16.72
N THR A 7 3.42 -30.86 16.40
CA THR A 7 2.71 -29.95 15.52
C THR A 7 2.81 -28.59 16.20
N LEU A 8 3.84 -27.81 15.86
CA LEU A 8 3.92 -26.40 16.18
C LEU A 8 2.67 -25.76 15.59
N GLU A 9 1.63 -25.62 16.41
CA GLU A 9 0.46 -24.82 16.07
C GLU A 9 0.98 -23.45 15.66
N LYS A 10 0.48 -22.97 14.51
CA LYS A 10 0.85 -21.66 14.00
C LYS A 10 0.40 -20.64 15.06
N PRO A 11 1.30 -19.84 15.63
CA PRO A 11 0.93 -18.86 16.65
C PRO A 11 -0.10 -17.90 16.05
N GLY A 12 -1.13 -17.60 16.84
CA GLY A 12 -2.11 -16.59 16.49
C GLY A 12 -1.51 -15.18 16.56
N PRO A 13 -2.19 -14.16 16.01
CA PRO A 13 -1.71 -12.78 16.06
C PRO A 13 -1.36 -12.30 17.48
N LYS A 14 -2.16 -12.70 18.47
CA LYS A 14 -1.99 -12.32 19.88
C LYS A 14 -0.75 -12.95 20.53
N ASP A 15 -0.36 -14.14 20.09
CA ASP A 15 0.84 -14.84 20.62
C ASP A 15 2.15 -14.16 20.19
N LEU A 16 2.10 -13.31 19.15
CA LEU A 16 3.25 -12.58 18.65
C LEU A 16 3.44 -11.21 19.33
N LEU A 17 2.45 -10.74 20.09
CA LEU A 17 2.49 -9.42 20.74
C LEU A 17 3.61 -9.33 21.78
N ASP A 18 3.71 -10.31 22.68
CA ASP A 18 4.70 -10.30 23.77
C ASP A 18 6.16 -10.31 23.27
N PRO A 19 6.54 -11.18 22.30
CA PRO A 19 7.87 -11.12 21.69
C PRO A 19 8.15 -9.78 21.02
N ILE A 20 7.19 -9.22 20.29
CA ILE A 20 7.36 -7.94 19.57
C ILE A 20 7.55 -6.80 20.56
N LEU A 21 6.72 -6.71 21.61
CA LEU A 21 6.86 -5.72 22.67
C LEU A 21 8.20 -5.84 23.40
N THR A 22 8.66 -7.08 23.64
CA THR A 22 9.99 -7.32 24.22
C THR A 22 11.07 -6.73 23.31
N ILE A 23 11.01 -6.96 22.00
CA ILE A 23 11.96 -6.38 21.04
C ILE A 23 11.89 -4.85 21.06
N ILE A 24 10.69 -4.26 21.04
CA ILE A 24 10.48 -2.81 21.06
C ILE A 24 11.11 -2.17 22.31
N SER A 25 11.02 -2.84 23.47
CA SER A 25 11.54 -2.32 24.75
C SER A 25 13.07 -2.20 24.80
N VAL A 26 13.80 -2.94 23.95
CA VAL A 26 15.27 -2.94 23.93
C VAL A 26 15.84 -1.68 23.27
N TYR A 27 15.07 -1.04 22.39
CA TYR A 27 15.54 0.10 21.59
C TYR A 27 14.88 1.39 22.03
N ALA A 28 15.63 2.50 21.96
CA ALA A 28 15.11 3.83 22.27
C ALA A 28 14.00 4.28 21.31
N LYS A 29 14.07 3.84 20.05
CA LYS A 29 13.08 4.10 19.01
C LYS A 29 13.02 2.91 18.04
N VAL A 30 11.81 2.49 17.68
CA VAL A 30 11.55 1.44 16.69
C VAL A 30 10.57 1.97 15.65
N PHE A 31 10.83 1.66 14.38
CA PHE A 31 9.90 1.93 13.28
C PHE A 31 9.35 0.61 12.75
N ILE A 32 8.03 0.50 12.71
CA ILE A 32 7.32 -0.67 12.20
C ILE A 32 6.57 -0.24 10.95
N VAL A 33 6.83 -0.93 9.84
CA VAL A 33 6.18 -0.69 8.55
C VAL A 33 5.45 -1.95 8.14
N LEU A 34 4.14 -1.86 7.96
CA LEU A 34 3.26 -2.96 7.60
C LEU A 34 2.63 -2.68 6.26
N ASP A 35 2.88 -3.54 5.27
CA ASP A 35 2.36 -3.37 3.91
C ASP A 35 1.36 -4.48 3.57
N GLY A 36 0.22 -4.09 2.99
CA GLY A 36 -0.86 -4.98 2.58
C GLY A 36 -1.72 -5.51 3.72
N LEU A 37 -2.12 -4.67 4.70
CA LEU A 37 -2.98 -5.13 5.80
C LEU A 37 -4.30 -5.74 5.29
N ASP A 38 -4.88 -5.19 4.22
CA ASP A 38 -6.10 -5.70 3.58
C ASP A 38 -5.96 -7.13 3.00
N GLU A 39 -4.73 -7.61 2.80
CA GLU A 39 -4.47 -8.96 2.31
C GLU A 39 -4.61 -10.04 3.41
N CYS A 40 -4.95 -9.65 4.66
CA CYS A 40 -5.14 -10.56 5.78
C CYS A 40 -6.48 -11.34 5.74
N GLY A 41 -7.34 -11.10 4.74
CA GLY A 41 -8.61 -11.80 4.55
C GLY A 41 -9.54 -11.63 5.75
N ASP A 42 -10.12 -12.74 6.25
CA ASP A 42 -11.05 -12.70 7.39
C ASP A 42 -10.38 -12.24 8.72
N ASN A 43 -9.04 -12.20 8.77
CA ASN A 43 -8.29 -11.80 9.96
C ASN A 43 -7.91 -10.31 9.99
N VAL A 44 -8.29 -9.50 8.98
CA VAL A 44 -7.93 -8.06 8.90
C VAL A 44 -8.24 -7.33 10.21
N ALA A 45 -9.43 -7.54 10.79
CA ALA A 45 -9.84 -6.90 12.04
C ALA A 45 -8.97 -7.32 13.23
N GLU A 46 -8.67 -8.62 13.38
CA GLU A 46 -7.82 -9.13 14.47
C GLU A 46 -6.39 -8.61 14.36
N VAL A 47 -5.85 -8.52 13.14
CA VAL A 47 -4.52 -7.98 12.88
C VAL A 47 -4.49 -6.48 13.14
N ALA A 48 -5.51 -5.73 12.71
CA ALA A 48 -5.65 -4.30 13.00
C ALA A 48 -5.69 -4.03 14.51
N GLU A 49 -6.52 -4.78 15.26
CA GLU A 49 -6.59 -4.72 16.73
C GLU A 49 -5.22 -4.98 17.36
N ALA A 50 -4.49 -5.99 16.89
CA ALA A 50 -3.15 -6.33 17.38
C ALA A 50 -2.14 -5.21 17.12
N ILE A 51 -2.17 -4.57 15.95
CA ILE A 51 -1.28 -3.45 15.60
C ILE A 51 -1.59 -2.23 16.47
N LYS A 52 -2.88 -1.93 16.66
CA LYS A 52 -3.33 -0.87 17.55
C LYS A 52 -2.84 -1.10 18.98
N PHE A 53 -2.98 -2.32 19.48
CA PHE A 53 -2.47 -2.69 20.80
C PHE A 53 -0.94 -2.50 20.90
N LEU A 54 -0.17 -2.89 19.88
CA LEU A 54 1.29 -2.65 19.85
C LEU A 54 1.62 -1.16 19.93
N PHE A 55 0.86 -0.32 19.24
CA PHE A 55 1.01 1.13 19.29
C PHE A 55 0.71 1.69 20.70
N GLU A 56 -0.39 1.26 21.31
CA GLU A 56 -0.80 1.72 22.64
C GLU A 56 0.13 1.23 23.75
N ALA A 57 0.63 0.01 23.64
CA ALA A 57 1.47 -0.64 24.64
C ALA A 57 2.93 -0.19 24.60
N SER A 58 3.36 0.55 23.57
CA SER A 58 4.75 0.96 23.40
C SER A 58 4.92 2.46 23.23
N PHE A 59 5.91 3.05 23.91
CA PHE A 59 6.22 4.48 23.79
C PHE A 59 7.34 4.77 22.78
N SER A 60 8.14 3.76 22.44
CA SER A 60 9.28 3.87 21.53
C SER A 60 8.94 3.49 20.09
N ALA A 61 7.76 2.92 19.82
CA ALA A 61 7.36 2.58 18.46
C ALA A 61 6.82 3.79 17.68
N SER A 62 7.04 3.76 16.38
CA SER A 62 6.30 4.53 15.39
C SER A 62 5.85 3.54 14.33
N ILE A 63 4.56 3.50 14.04
CA ILE A 63 3.95 2.49 13.18
C ILE A 63 3.36 3.16 11.94
N ALA A 64 3.67 2.61 10.78
CA ALA A 64 3.14 2.99 9.49
C ALA A 64 2.48 1.76 8.86
N VAL A 65 1.19 1.88 8.52
CA VAL A 65 0.38 0.82 7.93
C VAL A 65 -0.01 1.23 6.52
N PHE A 66 0.16 0.33 5.56
CA PHE A 66 -0.22 0.50 4.17
C PHE A 66 -1.27 -0.56 3.82
N SER A 67 -2.40 -0.11 3.29
CA SER A 67 -3.54 -0.98 2.96
C SER A 67 -4.41 -0.34 1.89
N ARG A 68 -5.42 -1.06 1.41
CA ARG A 68 -6.54 -0.45 0.68
C ARG A 68 -7.51 0.29 1.62
N ASP A 69 -8.41 1.08 1.02
CA ASP A 69 -9.54 1.69 1.72
C ASP A 69 -10.55 0.61 2.06
N GLU A 70 -10.39 0.04 3.24
CA GLU A 70 -11.38 -0.87 3.80
C GLU A 70 -11.98 -0.24 5.05
N PRO A 71 -13.32 -0.14 5.15
CA PRO A 71 -13.97 0.47 6.31
C PRO A 71 -13.53 -0.14 7.64
N VAL A 72 -13.28 -1.46 7.66
CA VAL A 72 -12.80 -2.18 8.85
C VAL A 72 -11.45 -1.65 9.32
N ILE A 73 -10.54 -1.30 8.39
CA ILE A 73 -9.23 -0.76 8.73
C ILE A 73 -9.37 0.69 9.21
N GLN A 74 -10.13 1.52 8.47
CA GLN A 74 -10.38 2.91 8.85
C GLN A 74 -10.98 3.03 10.26
N ASP A 75 -11.99 2.22 10.56
CA ASP A 75 -12.71 2.26 11.83
C ASP A 75 -11.79 1.91 13.01
N GLU A 76 -10.88 0.95 12.84
CA GLU A 76 -9.95 0.53 13.89
C GLU A 76 -8.88 1.59 14.21
N PHE A 77 -8.39 2.30 13.18
CA PHE A 77 -7.25 3.22 13.32
C PHE A 77 -7.63 4.71 13.42
N ALA A 78 -8.90 5.07 13.21
CA ALA A 78 -9.37 6.46 13.13
C ALA A 78 -9.01 7.36 14.32
N ALA A 79 -8.82 6.81 15.53
CA ALA A 79 -8.57 7.59 16.73
C ALA A 79 -7.08 7.85 17.00
N GLU A 80 -6.20 6.91 16.66
CA GLU A 80 -4.78 6.95 17.04
C GLU A 80 -3.84 7.22 15.86
N PHE A 81 -4.30 7.01 14.62
CA PHE A 81 -3.48 7.12 13.42
C PHE A 81 -3.96 8.26 12.53
N ALA A 82 -3.00 8.97 11.94
CA ALA A 82 -3.25 9.92 10.88
C ALA A 82 -3.45 9.17 9.56
N HIS A 83 -4.61 9.36 8.93
CA HIS A 83 -4.90 8.82 7.60
C HIS A 83 -4.34 9.74 6.51
N ILE A 84 -3.65 9.15 5.54
CA ILE A 84 -2.98 9.84 4.43
C ILE A 84 -3.26 9.07 3.14
N GLU A 85 -3.95 9.73 2.21
CA GLU A 85 -4.18 9.19 0.87
C GLU A 85 -2.91 9.31 0.02
N ILE A 86 -2.50 8.21 -0.63
CA ILE A 86 -1.36 8.19 -1.55
C ILE A 86 -1.87 8.01 -2.98
N ALA A 87 -1.91 9.12 -3.72
CA ALA A 87 -2.26 9.13 -5.13
C ALA A 87 -1.21 9.91 -5.93
N ALA A 88 -0.78 9.36 -7.05
CA ALA A 88 0.10 10.07 -7.98
C ALA A 88 -0.62 11.27 -8.61
N HIS A 89 0.10 12.38 -8.78
CA HIS A 89 -0.42 13.49 -9.56
C HIS A 89 -0.53 13.13 -11.04
N THR A 90 -1.45 13.79 -11.73
CA THR A 90 -1.69 13.60 -13.17
C THR A 90 -0.41 13.82 -13.99
N GLU A 91 0.41 14.79 -13.59
CA GLU A 91 1.69 15.11 -14.22
C GLU A 91 2.71 13.98 -14.06
N ASP A 92 2.80 13.39 -12.86
CA ASP A 92 3.70 12.27 -12.59
C ASP A 92 3.27 11.02 -13.37
N LEU A 93 1.96 10.77 -13.45
CA LEU A 93 1.39 9.71 -14.29
C LEU A 93 1.70 9.92 -15.77
N ASP A 94 1.59 11.16 -16.28
CA ASP A 94 1.91 11.45 -17.68
C ASP A 94 3.39 11.16 -17.99
N ILE A 95 4.29 11.62 -17.13
CA ILE A 95 5.73 11.37 -17.26
C ILE A 95 6.01 9.87 -17.24
N TYR A 96 5.44 9.16 -16.26
CA TYR A 96 5.58 7.72 -16.12
C TYR A 96 5.08 6.96 -17.36
N ILE A 97 3.86 7.25 -17.83
CA ILE A 97 3.25 6.57 -18.98
C ILE A 97 4.07 6.81 -20.25
N ARG A 98 4.54 8.04 -20.49
CA ARG A 98 5.41 8.33 -21.64
C ARG A 98 6.70 7.52 -21.58
N ALA A 99 7.34 7.47 -20.40
CA ALA A 99 8.57 6.71 -20.20
C ALA A 99 8.34 5.22 -20.44
N GLU A 100 7.28 4.64 -19.90
CA GLU A 100 6.95 3.23 -20.09
C GLU A 100 6.57 2.88 -21.53
N MET A 101 5.76 3.72 -22.18
CA MET A 101 5.43 3.54 -23.59
C MET A 101 6.70 3.57 -24.45
N ALA A 102 7.68 4.42 -24.13
CA ALA A 102 8.96 4.45 -24.81
C ALA A 102 9.79 3.20 -24.52
N HIS A 103 9.82 2.74 -23.27
CA HIS A 103 10.54 1.54 -22.85
C HIS A 103 10.02 0.27 -23.54
N ARG A 104 8.70 0.09 -23.61
CA ARG A 104 8.07 -1.11 -24.21
C ARG A 104 8.11 -1.15 -25.75
N ARG A 105 8.57 -0.08 -26.42
CA ARG A 105 8.70 -0.04 -27.90
C ARG A 105 9.74 -1.01 -28.44
N GLN A 106 10.78 -1.36 -27.68
CA GLN A 106 11.96 -2.06 -28.23
C GLN A 106 12.20 -3.50 -27.74
N PRO A 107 11.44 -4.04 -26.77
CA PRO A 107 11.33 -5.50 -26.64
C PRO A 107 9.89 -6.07 -26.68
N HIS A 108 8.84 -5.29 -26.39
CA HIS A 108 7.50 -5.81 -26.05
C HIS A 108 6.37 -5.52 -27.05
N ASN A 109 6.68 -5.36 -28.35
CA ASN A 109 5.66 -5.31 -29.42
C ASN A 109 4.69 -4.11 -29.39
N LEU A 110 4.86 -3.15 -28.47
CA LEU A 110 4.13 -1.86 -28.44
C LEU A 110 4.64 -0.89 -29.53
N SER A 111 4.77 -1.39 -30.76
CA SER A 111 5.14 -0.60 -31.95
C SER A 111 3.92 0.19 -32.44
N ILE A 112 3.54 1.23 -31.70
CA ILE A 112 2.52 2.19 -32.13
C ILE A 112 3.19 3.20 -33.06
N GLN A 113 3.08 2.97 -34.37
CA GLN A 113 3.63 3.87 -35.39
C GLN A 113 2.78 5.13 -35.58
N ASN A 114 1.48 5.07 -35.22
CA ASN A 114 0.57 6.21 -35.37
C ASN A 114 0.66 7.10 -34.11
N PRO A 115 1.18 8.34 -34.23
CA PRO A 115 1.33 9.24 -33.08
C PRO A 115 -0.02 9.62 -32.45
N LEU A 116 -1.09 9.74 -33.23
CA LEU A 116 -2.43 10.03 -32.70
C LEU A 116 -2.96 8.89 -31.83
N PHE A 117 -2.66 7.65 -32.20
CA PHE A 117 -3.07 6.48 -31.41
C PHE A 117 -2.25 6.32 -30.13
N ALA A 118 -0.96 6.68 -30.16
CA ALA A 118 -0.14 6.71 -28.95
C ALA A 118 -0.66 7.76 -27.96
N GLU A 119 -1.08 8.92 -28.47
CA GLU A 119 -1.66 9.98 -27.65
C GLU A 119 -3.03 9.57 -27.07
N GLU A 120 -3.85 8.86 -27.84
CA GLU A 120 -5.11 8.27 -27.37
C GLU A 120 -4.88 7.32 -26.18
N ILE A 121 -3.91 6.41 -26.27
CA ILE A 121 -3.52 5.50 -25.18
C ILE A 121 -3.07 6.31 -23.96
N ARG A 122 -2.12 7.23 -24.15
CA ARG A 122 -1.60 8.06 -23.06
C ARG A 122 -2.72 8.78 -22.31
N HIS A 123 -3.60 9.45 -23.05
CA HIS A 123 -4.71 10.20 -22.46
C HIS A 123 -5.70 9.29 -21.71
N GLN A 124 -6.03 8.12 -22.26
CA GLN A 124 -6.91 7.18 -21.57
C GLN A 124 -6.27 6.62 -20.30
N LEU A 125 -4.96 6.33 -20.33
CA LEU A 125 -4.27 5.78 -19.18
C LEU A 125 -4.07 6.80 -18.06
N VAL A 126 -3.70 8.05 -18.40
CA VAL A 126 -3.57 9.12 -17.41
C VAL A 126 -4.89 9.36 -16.67
N ASN A 127 -6.00 9.44 -17.42
CA ASN A 127 -7.32 9.67 -16.83
C ASN A 127 -7.90 8.43 -16.12
N GLY A 128 -7.55 7.23 -16.58
CA GLY A 128 -8.04 5.98 -16.01
C GLY A 128 -7.26 5.50 -14.79
N ALA A 129 -6.00 5.92 -14.63
CA ALA A 129 -5.13 5.44 -13.56
C ALA A 129 -5.53 5.94 -12.17
N GLN A 130 -6.23 7.07 -12.07
CA GLN A 130 -6.70 7.63 -10.79
C GLN A 130 -5.60 7.67 -9.71
N GLY A 131 -4.38 8.05 -10.09
CA GLY A 131 -3.23 8.09 -9.17
C GLY A 131 -2.45 6.78 -9.02
N MET A 132 -2.82 5.69 -9.72
CA MET A 132 -2.18 4.39 -9.59
C MET A 132 -1.21 4.07 -10.74
N PHE A 133 0.10 4.15 -10.49
CA PHE A 133 1.13 3.74 -11.45
C PHE A 133 1.00 2.26 -11.85
N ARG A 134 0.71 1.38 -10.88
CA ARG A 134 0.58 -0.07 -11.13
C ARG A 134 -0.52 -0.38 -12.11
N TRP A 135 -1.66 0.30 -11.97
CA TRP A 135 -2.77 0.16 -12.91
C TRP A 135 -2.34 0.54 -14.33
N ALA A 136 -1.66 1.67 -14.50
CA ALA A 136 -1.17 2.14 -15.80
C ALA A 136 -0.18 1.13 -16.42
N SER A 137 0.73 0.57 -15.61
CA SER A 137 1.64 -0.48 -16.05
C SER A 137 0.89 -1.72 -16.54
N CYS A 138 -0.06 -2.23 -15.76
CA CYS A 138 -0.82 -3.43 -16.13
C CYS A 138 -1.63 -3.22 -17.42
N GLN A 139 -2.18 -2.01 -17.62
CA GLN A 139 -2.84 -1.67 -18.87
C GLN A 139 -1.86 -1.67 -20.05
N LEU A 140 -0.66 -1.11 -19.88
CA LEU A 140 0.36 -1.14 -20.94
C LEU A 140 0.83 -2.56 -21.26
N ASP A 141 0.97 -3.42 -20.25
CA ASP A 141 1.29 -4.84 -20.45
C ASP A 141 0.16 -5.53 -21.24
N TYR A 142 -1.09 -5.29 -20.88
CA TYR A 142 -2.25 -5.82 -21.61
C TYR A 142 -2.31 -5.33 -23.07
N LEU A 143 -1.86 -4.10 -23.36
CA LEU A 143 -1.79 -3.57 -24.72
C LEU A 143 -0.61 -4.12 -25.55
N CYS A 144 0.34 -4.80 -24.91
CA CYS A 144 1.41 -5.52 -25.61
C CYS A 144 0.90 -6.83 -26.24
N ASP A 145 -0.12 -7.47 -25.66
CA ASP A 145 -0.62 -8.77 -26.12
C ASP A 145 -1.22 -8.72 -27.53
N PRO A 146 -2.09 -7.75 -27.89
CA PRO A 146 -2.66 -7.71 -29.22
C PRO A 146 -1.64 -7.25 -30.27
N SER A 147 -1.58 -7.96 -31.40
CA SER A 147 -0.69 -7.66 -32.51
C SER A 147 -1.19 -6.55 -33.46
N THR A 148 -2.45 -6.10 -33.31
CA THR A 148 -3.06 -5.09 -34.20
C THR A 148 -3.59 -3.89 -33.42
N ASN A 149 -3.50 -2.70 -34.02
CA ASN A 149 -4.04 -1.47 -33.42
C ASN A 149 -5.57 -1.52 -33.23
N ARG A 150 -6.30 -2.28 -34.06
CA ARG A 150 -7.74 -2.50 -33.87
C ARG A 150 -8.00 -3.26 -32.57
N ALA A 151 -7.32 -4.38 -32.36
CA ALA A 151 -7.46 -5.17 -31.14
C ALA A 151 -6.99 -4.40 -29.89
N ARG A 152 -5.99 -3.52 -30.02
CA ARG A 152 -5.59 -2.59 -28.94
C ARG A 152 -6.68 -1.57 -28.61
N ARG A 153 -7.39 -1.00 -29.59
CA ARG A 153 -8.55 -0.13 -29.31
C ARG A 153 -9.67 -0.89 -28.61
N GLU A 154 -9.95 -2.11 -29.05
CA GLU A 154 -10.94 -2.97 -28.39
C GLU A 154 -10.52 -3.29 -26.95
N ALA A 155 -9.23 -3.54 -26.71
CA ALA A 155 -8.65 -3.76 -25.39
C ALA A 155 -8.78 -2.52 -24.48
N LEU A 156 -8.50 -1.32 -25.00
CA LEU A 156 -8.71 -0.05 -24.28
C LEU A 156 -10.18 0.16 -23.87
N THR A 157 -11.13 -0.28 -24.69
CA THR A 157 -12.57 -0.17 -24.38
C THR A 157 -13.07 -1.28 -23.45
N LYS A 158 -12.36 -2.41 -23.34
CA LYS A 158 -12.72 -3.49 -22.42
C LYS A 158 -12.17 -3.14 -21.04
N LYS A 159 -13.09 -3.17 -20.07
CA LYS A 159 -12.92 -2.67 -18.71
C LYS A 159 -11.54 -3.02 -18.12
N PRO A 160 -10.83 -2.04 -17.54
CA PRO A 160 -9.51 -2.25 -16.97
C PRO A 160 -9.59 -3.08 -15.68
N LEU A 161 -8.47 -3.73 -15.33
CA LEU A 161 -8.26 -4.47 -14.08
C LEU A 161 -8.66 -3.59 -12.88
N ASP A 162 -9.40 -4.16 -11.92
CA ASP A 162 -9.89 -3.45 -10.72
C ASP A 162 -8.69 -2.84 -9.96
N GLY A 163 -8.55 -1.51 -10.04
CA GLY A 163 -7.53 -0.74 -9.36
C GLY A 163 -8.16 -0.04 -8.19
N ARG A 164 -8.21 -0.71 -7.04
CA ARG A 164 -8.57 -0.06 -5.77
C ARG A 164 -7.31 0.60 -5.21
N LEU A 165 -7.44 1.86 -4.84
CA LEU A 165 -6.39 2.75 -4.37
C LEU A 165 -5.69 2.17 -3.13
N TYR A 166 -4.41 2.55 -2.97
CA TYR A 166 -3.59 2.26 -1.79
C TYR A 166 -3.62 3.49 -0.86
N PHE A 167 -3.76 3.25 0.43
CA PHE A 167 -3.90 4.24 1.49
C PHE A 167 -2.84 4.01 2.57
N TRP A 168 -2.59 5.05 3.37
CA TRP A 168 -1.58 5.06 4.41
C TRP A 168 -2.15 5.54 5.75
N GLU A 169 -1.74 4.88 6.82
CA GLU A 169 -2.08 5.26 8.18
C GLU A 169 -0.83 5.31 9.07
N VAL A 170 -0.72 6.38 9.87
CA VAL A 170 0.49 6.69 10.63
C VAL A 170 0.18 6.99 12.08
N GLY A 171 0.70 6.15 12.96
CA GLY A 171 0.69 6.36 14.39
C GLY A 171 2.09 6.79 14.83
N SER A 172 2.20 7.94 15.51
CA SER A 172 3.43 8.33 16.19
C SER A 172 3.18 8.51 17.67
N CYS A 173 3.93 7.81 18.51
CA CYS A 173 4.01 8.16 19.92
C CYS A 173 4.69 9.52 20.05
N GLN A 174 3.96 10.52 20.55
CA GLN A 174 4.57 11.79 20.94
C GLN A 174 5.33 11.57 22.25
N ASP A 175 6.54 12.12 22.33
CA ASP A 175 7.32 12.14 23.55
C ASP A 175 6.53 12.84 24.67
N ALA A 176 6.10 12.07 25.68
CA ALA A 176 5.44 12.57 26.88
C ALA A 176 6.33 13.50 27.75
N SER A 177 7.54 13.83 27.29
CA SER A 177 8.47 14.74 27.96
C SER A 177 8.20 16.23 27.76
N SER A 178 7.32 16.62 26.83
CA SER A 178 7.05 18.04 26.56
C SER A 178 5.86 18.64 27.35
N GLN A 179 5.03 17.82 28.01
CA GLN A 179 3.85 18.29 28.77
C GLN A 179 4.07 18.36 30.30
N ARG A 180 5.30 18.20 30.81
CA ARG A 180 5.64 18.32 32.25
C ARG A 180 6.66 19.42 32.55
N ARG A 181 6.53 20.61 31.96
CA ARG A 181 7.19 21.83 32.48
C ARG A 181 6.29 23.05 32.27
N GLY A 182 5.35 23.27 33.17
CA GLY A 182 4.59 24.51 33.23
C GLY A 182 3.45 24.45 34.24
N GLY A 183 3.66 24.99 35.44
CA GLY A 183 2.56 25.35 36.34
C GLY A 183 2.60 24.76 37.74
N GLY A 184 3.73 24.82 38.44
CA GLY A 184 3.83 24.60 39.88
C GLY A 184 4.37 25.84 40.58
N LEU A 185 3.44 26.65 41.10
CA LEU A 185 3.52 27.55 42.26
C LEU A 185 4.89 28.19 42.60
N TYR A 186 5.03 29.48 42.28
CA TYR A 186 5.39 30.55 43.22
C TYR A 186 4.66 31.83 42.81
#